data_AF-A0A959NN64-F1
#
_entry.id   AF-A0A959NN64-F1
#
_cell.length_a   1.000
_cell.length_b   1.000
_cell.length_c   1.000
_cell.angle_alpha   90.00
_cell.angle_beta   90.00
_cell.angle_gamma   90.00
#
_symmetry.space_group_name_H-M   'P 1'
#
loop_
_entity.id
_entity.type
_entity.pdbx_description
1 polymer ?
#
loop_
_entity_poly.entity_id
_entity_poly.type
_entity_poly.pdbx_seq_one_letter_code
_entity_poly.pdbx_strand_id
1 'polypeptide(L)' 'IMRNSPVAISAAIKAVNANFKDGVDGYKVEIEQFGKCFGTEDFPEGTTAFLEKRKADFPGK' A
#
# COMPACT_ATOMS: atom_id res chain seq x y z
N ILE A 1 7.48 -5.71 9.03
CA ILE A 1 7.60 -4.74 7.92
C ILE A 1 8.21 -5.37 6.66
N MET A 2 9.38 -6.04 6.71
CA MET A 2 10.00 -6.71 5.54
C MET A 2 9.18 -7.82 4.83
N ARG A 3 8.01 -8.17 5.36
CA ARG A 3 7.10 -9.18 4.78
C ARG A 3 5.90 -8.55 4.05
N ASN A 4 5.86 -7.22 3.96
CA ASN A 4 4.78 -6.47 3.33
C ASN A 4 5.34 -5.79 2.08
N SER A 5 4.46 -5.49 1.12
CA SER A 5 4.82 -4.75 -0.08
C SER A 5 5.54 -3.44 0.28
N PRO A 6 6.74 -3.17 -0.28
CA PRO A 6 7.43 -1.91 -0.07
C PRO A 6 6.65 -0.72 -0.64
N VAL A 7 5.87 -0.94 -1.71
CA VAL A 7 4.96 0.06 -2.27
C VAL A 7 3.83 0.39 -1.27
N ALA A 8 3.20 -0.63 -0.68
CA ALA A 8 2.14 -0.44 0.31
C ALA A 8 2.65 0.28 1.57
N ILE A 9 3.88 -0.03 2.02
CA ILE A 9 4.51 0.67 3.16
C ILE A 9 4.75 2.15 2.83
N SER A 10 5.26 2.45 1.63
CA SER A 10 5.49 3.83 1.19
C SER A 10 4.17 4.62 1.10
N ALA A 11 3.14 4.00 0.56
CA ALA A 11 1.78 4.55 0.47
C ALA A 11 1.20 4.85 1.86
N ALA A 12 1.32 3.92 2.81
CA ALA A 12 0.84 4.11 4.18
C ALA A 12 1.56 5.26 4.89
N ILE A 13 2.90 5.36 4.76
CA ILE A 13 3.67 6.46 5.35
C ILE A 13 3.22 7.81 4.75
N LYS A 14 2.97 7.88 3.44
CA LYS A 14 2.47 9.09 2.79
C LYS A 14 1.09 9.50 3.28
N ALA A 15 0.16 8.55 3.43
CA ALA A 15 -1.18 8.81 3.95
C ALA A 15 -1.11 9.36 5.39
N VAL A 16 -0.32 8.73 6.26
CA VAL A 16 -0.12 9.19 7.64
C VAL A 16 0.50 10.59 7.68
N ASN A 17 1.54 10.85 6.88
CA ASN A 17 2.16 12.18 6.83
C ASN A 17 1.22 13.27 6.29
N ALA A 18 0.33 12.92 5.35
CA ALA A 18 -0.65 13.85 4.82
C ALA A 18 -1.69 14.26 5.88
N ASN A 19 -2.04 13.37 6.81
CA ASN A 19 -2.93 13.69 7.93
C ASN A 19 -2.33 14.73 8.90
N PHE A 20 -1.00 14.85 8.98
CA PHE A 20 -0.32 15.85 9.83
C PHE A 20 -0.09 17.18 9.13
N LYS A 21 -0.53 17.34 7.87
CA LYS A 21 -0.32 18.56 7.09
C LYS A 21 -1.59 19.41 7.07
N ASP A 22 -1.51 20.60 7.67
CA ASP A 22 -2.62 21.56 7.67
C ASP A 22 -3.06 21.94 6.25
N GLY A 23 -4.38 21.92 6.03
CA GLY A 23 -5.01 22.21 4.74
C GLY A 23 -5.01 21.05 3.74
N VAL A 24 -4.52 19.86 4.12
CA VAL A 24 -4.61 18.65 3.30
C VAL A 24 -5.68 17.73 3.85
N ASP A 25 -6.57 17.27 2.97
CA ASP A 25 -7.53 16.22 3.30
C ASP A 25 -6.81 14.86 3.27
N GLY A 26 -6.43 14.39 4.47
CA GLY A 26 -5.75 13.11 4.65
C GLY A 26 -6.53 11.91 4.10
N TYR A 27 -7.87 11.97 4.12
CA TYR A 27 -8.71 10.90 3.56
C TYR A 27 -8.63 10.85 2.04
N LYS A 28 -8.62 12.01 1.37
CA LYS A 28 -8.40 12.06 -0.09
C LYS A 28 -7.05 11.46 -0.47
N VAL A 29 -6.01 11.79 0.28
CA VAL A 29 -4.66 11.24 0.03
C VAL A 29 -4.65 9.75 0.30
N GLU A 30 -5.29 9.28 1.36
CA GLU A 30 -5.42 7.85 1.65
C GLU A 30 -6.14 7.10 0.53
N ILE A 31 -7.27 7.63 0.01
CA ILE A 31 -8.01 7.04 -1.11
C ILE A 31 -7.12 6.93 -2.36
N GLU A 32 -6.36 7.97 -2.69
CA GLU A 32 -5.44 7.93 -3.83
C GLU A 32 -4.30 6.93 -3.64
N GLN A 33 -3.71 6.89 -2.45
CA GLN A 33 -2.62 5.96 -2.13
C GLN A 33 -3.12 4.51 -2.11
N PHE A 34 -4.30 4.28 -1.55
CA PHE A 34 -4.97 2.98 -1.55
C PHE A 34 -5.23 2.53 -2.99
N GLY A 35 -5.83 3.39 -3.83
CA GLY A 35 -6.05 3.09 -5.24
C GLY A 35 -4.77 2.78 -6.02
N LYS A 36 -3.67 3.49 -5.74
CA LYS A 36 -2.36 3.20 -6.34
C LYS A 36 -1.85 1.80 -6.00
N CYS A 37 -2.12 1.31 -4.79
CA CYS A 37 -1.77 -0.07 -4.43
C CYS A 37 -2.48 -1.09 -5.33
N PHE A 38 -3.74 -0.88 -5.74
CA PHE A 38 -4.46 -1.81 -6.65
C PHE A 38 -3.84 -1.88 -8.06
N GLY A 39 -3.13 -0.84 -8.48
CA GLY A 39 -2.45 -0.80 -9.78
C GLY A 39 -1.09 -1.48 -9.79
N THR A 40 -0.57 -1.87 -8.63
CA THR A 40 0.77 -2.49 -8.50
C THR A 40 0.71 -4.00 -8.65
N GLU A 41 1.81 -4.60 -9.10
CA GLU A 41 1.92 -6.06 -9.24
C GLU A 41 1.87 -6.76 -7.87
N ASP A 42 2.18 -6.01 -6.81
CA ASP A 42 2.13 -6.45 -5.42
C ASP A 42 0.69 -6.76 -4.93
N PHE A 43 -0.36 -6.17 -5.51
CA PHE A 43 -1.73 -6.37 -5.06
C PHE A 43 -2.31 -7.75 -5.41
N PRO A 44 -2.30 -8.20 -6.69
CA PRO A 44 -2.73 -9.55 -7.03
C PRO A 44 -1.85 -10.62 -6.37
N GLU A 45 -0.54 -10.40 -6.25
CA GLU A 45 0.38 -11.32 -5.58
C GLU A 45 0.10 -11.43 -4.08
N GLY A 46 -0.11 -10.29 -3.39
CA GLY A 46 -0.48 -10.28 -1.98
C GLY A 46 -1.81 -10.99 -1.71
N THR A 47 -2.81 -10.75 -2.57
CA THR A 47 -4.12 -11.39 -2.47
C THR A 47 -4.03 -12.90 -2.74
N THR A 48 -3.29 -13.29 -3.78
CA THR A 48 -3.09 -14.69 -4.15
C THR A 48 -2.33 -15.44 -3.05
N ALA A 49 -1.23 -14.87 -2.57
CA ALA A 49 -0.45 -15.46 -1.47
C ALA A 49 -1.26 -15.59 -0.18
N PHE A 50 -2.14 -14.63 0.12
CA PHE A 50 -3.07 -14.71 1.25
C PHE A 50 -4.06 -15.87 1.10
N LEU A 51 -4.69 -16.01 -0.08
CA LEU A 51 -5.61 -17.10 -0.39
C LEU A 51 -4.93 -18.48 -0.35
N GLU A 52 -3.71 -18.56 -0.89
CA GLU A 52 -2.88 -19.77 -0.92
C GLU A 52 -2.17 -20.05 0.41
N LYS A 53 -2.35 -19.19 1.43
CA LYS A 53 -1.68 -19.26 2.74
C LYS A 53 -0.15 -19.41 2.64
N ARG A 54 0.44 -18.86 1.58
CA ARG A 54 1.89 -18.84 1.38
C ARG A 54 2.45 -17.46 1.68
N LYS A 55 3.79 -17.38 1.74
CA LYS A 55 4.46 -16.08 1.84
C LYS A 55 4.36 -15.38 0.48
N ALA A 56 3.90 -14.14 0.48
CA ALA A 56 3.90 -13.29 -0.70
C ALA A 56 5.32 -12.91 -1.08
N ASP A 57 5.61 -12.90 -2.38
CA ASP A 57 6.86 -12.38 -2.93
C ASP A 57 6.58 -11.04 -3.60
N PHE A 58 6.88 -9.95 -2.91
CA PHE A 58 6.59 -8.61 -3.41
C PHE A 58 7.77 -8.09 -4.24
N PRO A 59 7.67 -8.02 -5.58
CA PRO A 59 8.72 -7.45 -6.42
C PRO A 59 8.91 -5.94 -6.22
N GLY A 60 7.93 -5.26 -5.60
CA GLY A 60 8.03 -3.84 -5.27
C GLY A 60 7.89 -2.92 -6.50
N LYS A 61 7.07 -3.34 -7.46
CA LYS A 61 6.80 -2.63 -8.72
C LYS A 61 5.34 -2.22 -8.84
#